data_AF-A0A2A5QW36-F1
#
_entry.id   AF-A0A2A5QW36-F1
#
_cell.length_a   1.000
_cell.length_b   1.000
_cell.length_c   1.000
_cell.angle_alpha   90.00
_cell.angle_beta   90.00
_cell.angle_gamma   90.00
#
_symmetry.space_group_name_H-M   'P 1'
#
loop_
_entity.id
_entity.type
_entity.pdbx_description
1 polymer ?
#
loop_
_entity_poly.entity_id
_entity_poly.type
_entity_poly.pdbx_seq_one_letter_code
_entity_poly.pdbx_strand_id
1 'polypeptide(L)'
;MTAIDVGDGEDARDGLMTLIVTVVEILIEALEREAVRRMESGNLTDEEVERLGEQLATIEAEIERLKQDEGIENGVDDLRGDLDGLVNDAIEGLHGEPTAARRPGYSVFGGDDK
;
A
#
# COMPACT_ATOMS: atom_id res chain seq x y z
N MET A 1 -12.10 -23.91 -0.01
CA MET A 1 -10.65 -23.86 0.27
C MET A 1 -10.00 -23.56 -1.06
N THR A 2 -9.77 -22.29 -1.33
CA THR A 2 -9.28 -21.83 -2.63
C THR A 2 -7.81 -22.22 -2.71
N ALA A 3 -7.52 -23.29 -3.44
CA ALA A 3 -6.16 -23.58 -3.86
C ALA A 3 -5.72 -22.36 -4.67
N ILE A 4 -4.68 -21.68 -4.20
CA ILE A 4 -3.98 -20.71 -5.02
C ILE A 4 -3.30 -21.57 -6.09
N ASP A 5 -3.88 -21.57 -7.28
CA ASP A 5 -3.30 -22.17 -8.47
C ASP A 5 -2.10 -21.30 -8.84
N VAL A 6 -0.95 -21.63 -8.26
CA VAL A 6 0.33 -21.12 -8.73
C VAL A 6 0.62 -21.98 -9.95
N GLY A 7 0.78 -21.38 -11.13
CA GLY A 7 0.84 -22.04 -12.45
C GLY A 7 1.92 -23.12 -12.61
N ASP A 8 2.54 -23.23 -13.78
CA ASP A 8 3.77 -24.05 -13.80
C ASP A 8 4.83 -23.45 -12.85
N GLY A 9 5.82 -24.25 -12.44
CA GLY A 9 6.77 -23.83 -11.41
C GLY A 9 7.57 -22.57 -11.77
N GLU A 10 7.64 -22.22 -13.06
CA GLU A 10 8.31 -21.04 -13.58
C GLU A 10 7.40 -19.80 -13.43
N ASP A 11 6.14 -19.87 -13.88
CA ASP A 11 5.14 -18.80 -13.66
C ASP A 11 4.96 -18.46 -12.17
N ALA A 12 4.99 -19.50 -11.32
CA ALA A 12 4.90 -19.38 -9.88
C ALA A 12 6.08 -18.63 -9.24
N ARG A 13 7.28 -18.90 -9.73
CA ARG A 13 8.51 -18.29 -9.25
C ARG A 13 8.52 -16.81 -9.60
N ASP A 14 8.16 -16.47 -10.82
CA ASP A 14 8.22 -15.10 -11.33
C ASP A 14 7.15 -14.23 -10.66
N GLY A 15 5.95 -14.77 -10.44
CA GLY A 15 4.91 -14.09 -9.65
C GLY A 15 5.33 -13.84 -8.19
N LEU A 16 6.01 -14.80 -7.55
CA LEU A 16 6.53 -14.63 -6.19
C LEU A 16 7.67 -13.61 -6.14
N MET A 17 8.59 -13.64 -7.11
CA MET A 17 9.68 -12.66 -7.19
C MET A 17 9.14 -11.25 -7.38
N THR A 18 8.18 -11.09 -8.29
CA THR A 18 7.46 -9.83 -8.50
C THR A 18 6.88 -9.33 -7.17
N LEU A 19 6.13 -10.17 -6.46
CA LEU A 19 5.54 -9.79 -5.17
C LEU A 19 6.58 -9.39 -4.12
N ILE A 20 7.65 -10.18 -3.96
CA ILE A 20 8.69 -9.89 -2.96
C ILE A 20 9.36 -8.55 -3.28
N VAL A 21 9.70 -8.32 -4.54
CA VAL A 21 10.35 -7.08 -4.98
C VAL A 21 9.43 -5.88 -4.76
N THR A 22 8.15 -5.96 -5.17
CA THR A 22 7.17 -4.90 -4.90
C THR A 22 7.06 -4.58 -3.41
N VAL A 23 7.01 -5.60 -2.54
CA VAL A 23 6.96 -5.38 -1.08
C VAL A 23 8.23 -4.69 -0.57
N VAL A 24 9.40 -5.10 -1.05
CA VAL A 24 10.67 -4.49 -0.63
C VAL A 24 10.75 -3.03 -1.07
N GLU A 25 10.32 -2.68 -2.28
CA GLU A 25 10.25 -1.27 -2.73
C GLU A 25 9.37 -0.41 -1.81
N ILE A 26 8.18 -0.91 -1.46
CA ILE A 26 7.27 -0.22 -0.54
C ILE A 26 7.94 0.00 0.83
N LEU A 27 8.70 -0.98 1.31
CA LEU A 27 9.42 -0.87 2.58
C LEU A 27 10.56 0.14 2.50
N ILE A 28 11.32 0.18 1.40
CA ILE A 28 12.40 1.16 1.19
C ILE A 28 11.81 2.58 1.23
N GLU A 29 10.74 2.84 0.49
CA GLU A 29 10.08 4.15 0.50
C GLU A 29 9.56 4.54 1.89
N ALA A 30 9.02 3.58 2.64
CA ALA A 30 8.59 3.81 4.01
C ALA A 30 9.78 4.15 4.93
N LEU A 31 10.92 3.47 4.75
CA LEU A 31 12.15 3.72 5.49
C LEU A 31 12.77 5.07 5.14
N GLU A 32 12.76 5.48 3.87
CA GLU A 32 13.20 6.81 3.44
C GLU A 32 12.35 7.92 4.08
N ARG A 33 11.03 7.77 4.03
CA ARG A 33 10.12 8.71 4.70
C ARG A 33 10.37 8.78 6.19
N GLU A 34 10.67 7.65 6.84
CA GLU A 34 11.02 7.62 8.26
C GLU A 34 12.40 8.23 8.53
N ALA A 35 13.39 8.01 7.66
CA ALA A 35 14.70 8.62 7.75
C ALA A 35 14.58 10.14 7.76
N VAL A 36 13.81 10.70 6.81
CA VAL A 36 13.52 12.15 6.76
C VAL A 36 12.86 12.63 8.05
N ARG A 37 11.84 11.93 8.57
CA ARG A 37 11.22 12.30 9.85
C ARG A 37 12.20 12.29 11.02
N ARG A 38 13.12 11.33 11.07
CA ARG A 38 14.13 11.24 12.14
C ARG A 38 15.20 12.32 12.03
N MET A 39 15.58 12.68 10.80
CA MET A 39 16.44 13.83 10.52
C MET A 39 15.81 15.13 11.02
N GLU A 40 14.54 15.39 10.64
CA GLU A 40 13.81 16.61 11.02
C GLU A 40 13.58 16.73 12.54
N SER A 41 13.43 15.59 13.22
CA SER A 41 13.24 15.54 14.67
C SER A 41 14.55 15.60 15.47
N GLY A 42 15.72 15.64 14.81
CA GLY A 42 17.03 15.67 15.45
C GLY A 42 17.40 14.37 16.18
N ASN A 43 16.73 13.27 15.83
CA ASN A 43 16.96 11.95 16.44
C ASN A 43 18.15 11.19 15.82
N LEU A 44 18.79 11.76 14.80
CA LEU A 44 19.96 11.22 14.12
C LEU A 44 21.04 12.30 14.01
N THR A 45 22.30 11.90 14.18
CA THR A 45 23.47 12.73 13.88
C THR A 45 23.72 12.77 12.37
N ASP A 46 24.43 13.80 11.88
CA ASP A 46 24.75 13.95 10.45
C ASP A 46 25.46 12.70 9.87
N GLU A 47 26.35 12.08 10.65
CA GLU A 47 27.06 10.86 10.29
C GLU A 47 26.12 9.63 10.18
N GLU A 48 25.12 9.54 11.05
CA GLU A 48 24.11 8.47 11.00
C GLU A 48 23.17 8.64 9.81
N VAL A 49 22.84 9.89 9.47
CA VAL A 49 22.04 10.22 8.28
C VAL A 49 22.75 9.81 7.00
N GLU A 50 24.03 10.18 6.87
CA GLU A 50 24.82 9.85 5.68
C GLU A 50 24.98 8.34 5.51
N ARG A 51 25.30 7.63 6.60
CA ARG A 51 25.40 6.16 6.60
C ARG A 51 24.07 5.49 6.25
N LEU A 52 22.95 6.01 6.74
CA LEU A 52 21.62 5.48 6.44
C LEU A 52 21.27 5.69 4.95
N GLY A 53 21.53 6.88 4.42
CA GLY A 53 21.31 7.19 3.01
C GLY A 53 22.14 6.29 2.08
N GLU A 54 23.42 6.08 2.39
CA GLU A 54 24.30 5.20 1.61
C GLU A 54 23.79 3.73 1.61
N GLN A 55 23.31 3.25 2.74
CA GLN A 55 22.74 1.90 2.84
C GLN A 55 21.44 1.76 2.04
N LEU A 56 20.53 2.74 2.12
CA LEU A 56 19.28 2.72 1.36
C LEU A 56 19.55 2.75 -0.15
N ALA A 57 20.43 3.65 -0.61
CA ALA A 57 20.83 3.73 -2.02
C ALA A 57 21.48 2.43 -2.53
N THR A 58 22.27 1.76 -1.68
CA THR A 58 22.85 0.45 -2.03
C THR A 58 21.77 -0.60 -2.22
N ILE A 59 20.79 -0.67 -1.31
CA ILE A 59 19.69 -1.62 -1.40
C ILE A 59 18.83 -1.34 -2.65
N GLU A 60 18.49 -0.08 -2.91
CA GLU A 60 17.74 0.32 -4.10
C GLU A 60 18.45 -0.12 -5.39
N ALA A 61 19.77 0.08 -5.47
CA ALA A 61 20.56 -0.36 -6.62
C ALA A 61 20.65 -1.89 -6.78
N GLU A 62 20.58 -2.67 -5.69
CA GLU A 62 20.50 -4.13 -5.76
C GLU A 62 19.10 -4.57 -6.22
N ILE A 63 18.04 -3.91 -5.75
CA ILE A 63 16.66 -4.21 -6.17
C ILE A 63 16.46 -3.90 -7.65
N GLU A 64 16.95 -2.76 -8.12
CA GLU A 64 16.85 -2.39 -9.53
C GLU A 64 17.59 -3.40 -10.43
N ARG A 65 18.78 -3.86 -10.01
CA ARG A 65 19.48 -4.95 -10.70
C ARG A 65 18.69 -6.25 -10.71
N LEU A 66 18.10 -6.62 -9.57
CA LEU A 66 17.29 -7.84 -9.46
C LEU A 66 16.07 -7.80 -10.38
N LYS A 67 15.41 -6.64 -10.50
CA LYS A 67 14.29 -6.44 -11.42
C LYS A 67 14.72 -6.69 -12.87
N GLN A 68 15.87 -6.14 -13.25
CA GLN A 68 16.44 -6.29 -14.60
C GLN A 68 16.88 -7.72 -14.89
N ASP A 69 17.54 -8.38 -13.93
CA ASP A 69 18.04 -9.75 -14.07
C ASP A 69 16.89 -10.76 -14.21
N GLU A 70 15.77 -10.52 -13.54
CA GLU A 70 14.58 -11.39 -13.56
C GLU A 70 13.53 -10.94 -14.59
N GLY A 71 13.67 -9.74 -15.20
CA GLY A 71 12.76 -9.22 -16.23
C GLY A 71 11.34 -8.91 -15.72
N ILE A 72 11.22 -8.49 -14.46
CA ILE A 72 9.97 -8.32 -13.74
C ILE A 72 9.56 -6.84 -13.56
N GLU A 73 10.20 -5.90 -14.24
CA GLU A 73 9.96 -4.45 -14.07
C GLU A 73 8.48 -4.10 -14.25
N ASN A 74 7.88 -4.54 -15.36
CA ASN A 74 6.48 -4.26 -15.65
C ASN A 74 5.54 -4.95 -14.65
N GLY A 75 5.86 -6.18 -14.24
CA GLY A 75 5.04 -6.92 -13.28
C GLY A 75 5.02 -6.24 -11.91
N VAL A 76 6.16 -5.68 -11.50
CA VAL A 76 6.28 -4.92 -10.26
C VAL A 76 5.45 -3.63 -10.33
N ASP A 77 5.55 -2.89 -11.44
CA ASP A 77 4.80 -1.64 -11.66
C ASP A 77 3.28 -1.88 -11.69
N ASP A 78 2.84 -2.93 -12.41
CA ASP A 78 1.43 -3.32 -12.51
C ASP A 78 0.88 -3.73 -11.13
N LEU A 79 1.58 -4.61 -10.42
CA LEU A 79 1.16 -5.07 -9.09
C LEU A 79 1.09 -3.91 -8.10
N ARG A 80 2.03 -2.98 -8.18
CA ARG A 80 2.02 -1.78 -7.33
C ARG A 80 0.81 -0.89 -7.61
N GLY A 81 0.49 -0.66 -8.89
CA GLY A 81 -0.71 0.09 -9.28
C GLY A 81 -2.01 -0.57 -8.80
N ASP A 82 -2.10 -1.90 -8.89
CA ASP A 82 -3.23 -2.66 -8.36
C ASP A 82 -3.37 -2.51 -6.84
N LEU A 83 -2.25 -2.58 -6.11
CA LEU A 83 -2.24 -2.39 -4.64
C LEU A 83 -2.68 -0.97 -4.25
N ASP A 84 -2.21 0.05 -4.96
CA ASP A 84 -2.63 1.44 -4.71
C ASP A 84 -4.13 1.63 -4.94
N GLY A 85 -4.68 1.05 -6.01
CA GLY A 85 -6.12 1.04 -6.28
C GLY A 85 -6.92 0.37 -5.16
N LEU A 86 -6.51 -0.83 -4.75
CA LEU A 86 -7.18 -1.58 -3.67
C LEU A 86 -7.14 -0.83 -2.33
N VAL A 87 -6.03 -0.19 -2.01
CA VAL A 87 -5.89 0.61 -0.79
C VAL A 87 -6.78 1.85 -0.85
N ASN A 88 -6.83 2.55 -1.99
CA ASN A 88 -7.70 3.72 -2.16
C ASN A 88 -9.18 3.35 -2.03
N ASP A 89 -9.63 2.27 -2.68
CA ASP A 89 -11.00 1.77 -2.57
C ASP A 89 -11.37 1.42 -1.12
N ALA A 90 -10.45 0.79 -0.39
CA ALA A 90 -10.65 0.46 1.02
C ALA A 90 -10.77 1.73 1.89
N ILE A 91 -9.96 2.75 1.63
CA ILE A 91 -10.01 4.03 2.34
C ILE A 91 -11.33 4.76 2.06
N GLU A 92 -11.76 4.83 0.80
CA GLU A 92 -13.03 5.45 0.40
C GLU A 92 -14.24 4.75 1.02
N GLY A 93 -14.23 3.41 1.04
CA GLY A 93 -15.27 2.60 1.66
C GLY A 93 -15.43 2.84 3.16
N LEU A 94 -14.36 3.23 3.86
CA LEU A 94 -14.39 3.59 5.28
C LEU A 94 -14.90 5.03 5.52
N HIS A 95 -14.78 5.92 4.53
CA HIS A 95 -15.22 7.32 4.61
C HIS A 95 -16.66 7.56 4.11
N GLY A 96 -17.34 6.53 3.60
CA GLY A 96 -18.76 6.62 3.24
C GLY A 96 -19.64 6.90 4.46
N GLU A 97 -20.24 8.09 4.51
CA GLU A 97 -21.23 8.44 5.54
C GLU A 97 -22.39 7.41 5.56
N PRO A 98 -22.86 6.97 6.75
CA PRO A 98 -24.11 6.25 6.83
C PRO A 98 -25.22 7.18 6.34
N THR A 99 -25.68 6.96 5.10
CA THR A 99 -26.85 7.64 4.53
C THR A 99 -27.93 7.71 5.59
N ALA A 100 -28.23 8.92 6.06
CA ALA A 100 -29.23 9.16 7.08
C ALA A 100 -30.56 8.55 6.61
N ALA A 101 -30.99 7.51 7.30
CA ALA A 101 -32.29 6.90 7.09
C ALA A 101 -33.36 7.99 7.20
N ARG A 102 -33.99 8.33 6.06
CA ARG A 102 -35.20 9.16 6.00
C ARG A 102 -36.22 8.57 6.97
N ARG A 103 -36.49 9.26 8.07
CA ARG A 103 -37.59 8.93 8.98
C ARG A 103 -38.91 9.30 8.27
N PRO A 104 -39.83 8.36 8.02
CA PRO A 104 -41.20 8.72 7.66
C PRO A 104 -41.87 9.35 8.88
N GLY A 105 -42.45 10.53 8.70
CA GLY A 105 -43.16 11.26 9.75
C GLY A 105 -44.44 10.53 10.16
N TYR A 106 -44.58 10.25 11.45
CA TYR A 106 -45.87 9.99 12.07
C TYR A 106 -46.45 11.31 12.55
N SER A 107 -47.46 11.85 11.86
CA SER A 107 -48.42 12.75 12.51
C SER A 107 -49.54 11.88 13.08
N VAL A 108 -49.45 11.62 14.38
CA VAL A 108 -50.62 11.28 15.20
C VAL A 108 -51.03 12.58 15.87
N PHE A 109 -52.34 12.87 15.85
CA PHE A 109 -53.10 13.89 16.60
C PHE A 109 -53.85 14.95 15.76
N GLY A 110 -55.14 15.00 16.04
CA GLY A 110 -56.22 15.76 15.41
C GLY A 110 -57.38 14.78 15.22
N GLY A 111 -58.23 14.47 16.20
CA GLY A 111 -58.82 15.33 17.22
C GLY A 111 -60.21 15.73 16.73
N ASP A 112 -61.15 14.78 16.77
CA ASP A 112 -62.59 15.05 16.56
C ASP A 112 -63.29 14.90 17.91
N ASP A 113 -63.65 16.03 18.52
CA ASP A 113 -64.71 16.10 19.50
C ASP A 113 -65.81 17.03 18.95
N LYS A 114 -66.96 16.43 18.66
CA LYS A 114 -68.28 17.07 18.67
C LYS A 114 -69.16 16.31 19.65
#